data_AF-A0A7X6I5N6-F1
#
_entry.id   AF-A0A7X6I5N6-F1
#
_cell.length_a   1.000
_cell.length_b   1.000
_cell.length_c   1.000
_cell.angle_alpha   90.00
_cell.angle_beta   90.00
_cell.angle_gamma   90.00
#
_symmetry.space_group_name_H-M   'P 1'
#
loop_
_entity.id
_entity.type
_entity.pdbx_description
1 polymer ?
#
loop_
_entity_poly.entity_id
_entity_poly.type
_entity_poly.pdbx_seq_one_letter_code
_entity_poly.pdbx_strand_id
1 'polypeptide(L)'
;MARPRALHVLAFLLPLAAAPVLASEAASRFHCQVTGTETLAGLAPDGGTAELSRFTCRVKGGPLDGFVATGTNLWGGRLRDGLLLGSLVVARKAHSIVVYEVQEVTRRARPPGADARSWEGQGTGVYKLATGVAAHLAGKSFHSIARSAGPGAFTIETVVEDD
;
A
#
# COMPACT_ATOMS: atom_id res chain seq x y z
N MET A 1 -23.72 4.27 78.19
CA MET A 1 -22.41 4.67 77.60
C MET A 1 -21.98 3.59 76.61
N ALA A 2 -22.06 3.86 75.31
CA ALA A 2 -21.71 2.90 74.25
C ALA A 2 -20.46 3.40 73.50
N ARG A 3 -19.44 2.55 73.33
CA ARG A 3 -18.23 2.83 72.55
C ARG A 3 -18.45 2.42 71.09
N PRO A 4 -18.11 3.25 70.08
CA PRO A 4 -18.11 2.82 68.69
C PRO A 4 -16.81 2.09 68.34
N ARG A 5 -16.91 1.00 67.57
CA ARG A 5 -15.78 0.25 67.00
C ARG A 5 -15.35 0.91 65.69
N ALA A 6 -14.06 1.20 65.56
CA ALA A 6 -13.44 1.73 64.35
C ALA A 6 -13.29 0.61 63.30
N LEU A 7 -13.95 0.78 62.15
CA LEU A 7 -13.78 -0.07 60.98
C LEU A 7 -12.58 0.45 60.17
N HIS A 8 -11.52 -0.35 60.05
CA HIS A 8 -10.39 -0.06 59.17
C HIS A 8 -10.73 -0.54 57.76
N VAL A 9 -10.87 0.39 56.82
CA VAL A 9 -11.04 0.08 55.39
C VAL A 9 -9.65 0.08 54.75
N LEU A 10 -9.15 -1.10 54.39
CA LEU A 10 -7.91 -1.26 53.65
C LEU A 10 -8.20 -1.04 52.15
N ALA A 11 -7.76 0.09 51.61
CA ALA A 11 -7.87 0.38 50.17
C ALA A 11 -6.70 -0.29 49.42
N PHE A 12 -7.01 -1.36 48.68
CA PHE A 12 -6.08 -1.96 47.72
C PHE A 12 -6.00 -1.09 46.46
N LEU A 13 -4.87 -0.40 46.26
CA LEU A 13 -4.50 0.25 45.01
C LEU A 13 -4.02 -0.82 44.02
N LEU A 14 -4.83 -1.15 43.01
CA LEU A 14 -4.39 -1.95 41.87
C LEU A 14 -3.62 -1.07 40.87
N PRO A 15 -2.39 -1.42 40.46
CA PRO A 15 -1.70 -0.74 39.37
C PRO A 15 -2.36 -1.09 38.03
N LEU A 16 -2.85 -0.06 37.34
CA LEU A 16 -3.38 -0.17 35.98
C LEU A 16 -2.19 -0.44 35.03
N ALA A 17 -1.96 -1.70 34.67
CA ALA A 17 -0.99 -2.06 33.65
C ALA A 17 -1.52 -1.59 32.29
N ALA A 18 -0.99 -0.47 31.79
CA ALA A 18 -1.22 -0.04 30.41
C ALA A 18 -0.52 -1.03 29.48
N ALA A 19 -1.28 -1.93 28.87
CA ALA A 19 -0.77 -2.76 27.79
C ALA A 19 -0.39 -1.85 26.61
N PRO A 20 0.81 -2.01 26.01
CA PRO A 20 1.14 -1.28 24.80
C PRO A 20 0.24 -1.78 23.68
N VAL A 21 -0.70 -0.93 23.25
CA VAL A 21 -1.41 -1.14 21.99
C VAL A 21 -0.39 -0.88 20.89
N LEU A 22 0.18 -1.94 20.32
CA LEU A 22 0.81 -1.87 19.00
C LEU A 22 -0.30 -1.54 18.00
N ALA A 23 -0.51 -0.26 17.75
CA ALA A 23 -1.40 0.20 16.70
C ALA A 23 -0.73 -0.16 15.37
N SER A 24 -1.02 -1.35 14.84
CA SER A 24 -0.70 -1.66 13.45
C SER A 24 -1.32 -0.57 12.57
N GLU A 25 -0.48 0.20 11.87
CA GLU A 25 -0.97 1.25 10.99
C GLU A 25 -1.98 0.65 10.01
N ALA A 26 -3.17 1.24 9.95
CA ALA A 26 -4.22 0.73 9.08
C ALA A 26 -3.73 0.74 7.62
N ALA A 27 -3.93 -0.37 6.92
CA ALA A 27 -3.53 -0.49 5.52
C ALA A 27 -4.23 0.57 4.64
N SER A 28 -3.49 1.15 3.70
CA SER A 28 -4.05 2.00 2.65
C SER A 28 -4.55 1.11 1.50
N ARG A 29 -5.82 1.27 1.09
CA ARG A 29 -6.40 0.54 -0.03
C ARG A 29 -6.58 1.45 -1.24
N PHE A 30 -5.98 1.08 -2.35
CA PHE A 30 -6.05 1.76 -3.63
C PHE A 30 -7.04 1.04 -4.53
N HIS A 31 -7.94 1.82 -5.14
CA HIS A 31 -8.84 1.35 -6.18
C HIS A 31 -8.43 1.99 -7.49
N CYS A 32 -7.84 1.18 -8.38
CA CYS A 32 -7.11 1.65 -9.54
C CYS A 32 -7.79 1.29 -10.85
N GLN A 33 -7.61 2.18 -11.83
CA GLN A 33 -8.01 1.99 -13.21
C GLN A 33 -6.81 2.27 -14.12
N VAL A 34 -6.51 1.35 -15.03
CA VAL A 34 -5.58 1.58 -16.14
C VAL A 34 -6.23 2.60 -17.08
N THR A 35 -5.52 3.71 -17.31
CA THR A 35 -5.97 4.83 -18.15
C THR A 35 -5.32 4.82 -19.53
N GLY A 36 -4.26 4.04 -19.71
CA GLY A 36 -3.62 3.83 -21.01
C GLY A 36 -2.51 2.80 -20.95
N THR A 37 -2.27 2.18 -22.09
CA THR A 37 -1.21 1.18 -22.30
C THR A 37 -0.52 1.48 -23.63
N GLU A 38 0.79 1.34 -23.65
CA GLU A 38 1.63 1.56 -24.81
C GLU A 38 2.67 0.43 -24.92
N THR A 39 2.80 -0.15 -26.11
CA THR A 39 3.82 -1.17 -26.39
C THR A 39 5.07 -0.50 -26.92
N LEU A 40 6.21 -0.80 -26.31
CA LEU A 40 7.51 -0.23 -26.64
C LEU A 40 8.41 -1.34 -27.18
N ALA A 41 8.87 -1.21 -28.43
CA ALA A 41 9.74 -2.19 -29.05
C ALA A 41 11.19 -2.05 -28.56
N GLY A 42 11.89 -3.17 -28.38
CA GLY A 42 13.34 -3.20 -28.11
C GLY A 42 13.77 -2.77 -26.70
N LEU A 43 12.82 -2.62 -25.77
CA LEU A 43 13.09 -2.24 -24.38
C LEU A 43 13.05 -3.39 -23.39
N ALA A 44 12.64 -4.60 -23.81
CA ALA A 44 12.77 -5.76 -22.95
C ALA A 44 14.24 -6.24 -22.92
N PRO A 45 14.71 -6.85 -21.82
CA PRO A 45 16.09 -7.30 -21.67
C PRO A 45 16.58 -8.28 -22.76
N ASP A 46 15.66 -9.01 -23.39
CA ASP A 46 15.90 -9.95 -24.48
C ASP A 46 15.76 -9.32 -25.88
N GLY A 47 15.60 -8.00 -25.97
CA GLY A 47 15.28 -7.29 -27.22
C GLY A 47 13.80 -7.37 -27.64
N GLY A 48 12.96 -8.00 -26.81
CA GLY A 48 11.51 -8.09 -27.01
C GLY A 48 10.76 -6.78 -26.72
N THR A 49 9.43 -6.89 -26.61
CA THR A 49 8.55 -5.75 -26.34
C THR A 49 8.43 -5.48 -24.83
N ALA A 50 8.48 -4.22 -24.43
CA ALA A 50 8.05 -3.74 -23.13
C ALA A 50 6.66 -3.12 -23.21
N GLU A 51 6.02 -2.95 -22.07
CA GLU A 51 4.70 -2.33 -21.96
C GLU A 51 4.73 -1.22 -20.90
N LEU A 52 4.39 0.00 -21.30
CA LEU A 52 4.18 1.13 -20.40
C LEU A 52 2.69 1.27 -20.12
N SER A 53 2.30 1.07 -18.87
CA SER A 53 0.93 1.26 -18.41
C SER A 53 0.82 2.48 -17.51
N ARG A 54 -0.25 3.26 -17.71
CA ARG A 54 -0.61 4.43 -16.90
C ARG A 54 -1.87 4.10 -16.12
N PHE A 55 -1.95 4.54 -14.87
CA PHE A 55 -3.11 4.26 -14.03
C PHE A 55 -3.41 5.41 -13.08
N THR A 56 -4.66 5.43 -12.62
CA THR A 56 -5.13 6.34 -11.57
C THR A 56 -5.83 5.52 -10.49
N CYS A 57 -5.57 5.83 -9.23
CA CYS A 57 -6.19 5.21 -8.07
C CYS A 57 -6.85 6.22 -7.15
N ARG A 58 -7.94 5.81 -6.51
CA ARG A 58 -8.49 6.48 -5.32
C ARG A 58 -8.07 5.69 -4.08
N VAL A 59 -7.60 6.38 -3.05
CA VAL A 59 -7.09 5.76 -1.84
C VAL A 59 -8.12 5.86 -0.71
N LYS A 60 -8.28 4.77 0.04
CA LYS A 60 -9.18 4.63 1.18
C LYS A 60 -8.46 3.98 2.35
N GLY A 61 -8.64 4.55 3.54
CA GLY A 61 -8.00 4.10 4.77
C GLY A 61 -6.50 4.40 4.81
N GLY A 62 -5.92 4.16 5.99
CA GLY A 62 -4.50 4.33 6.25
C GLY A 62 -3.97 5.77 6.14
N PRO A 63 -2.64 5.93 6.15
CA PRO A 63 -1.98 7.23 6.10
C PRO A 63 -2.30 8.07 4.85
N LEU A 64 -2.73 7.41 3.77
CA LEU A 64 -3.04 8.04 2.49
C LEU A 64 -4.56 8.15 2.22
N ASP A 65 -5.41 8.04 3.24
CA ASP A 65 -6.85 8.12 3.05
C ASP A 65 -7.27 9.40 2.32
N GLY A 66 -8.09 9.25 1.27
CA GLY A 66 -8.60 10.35 0.47
C GLY A 66 -7.62 10.94 -0.56
N PHE A 67 -6.43 10.36 -0.73
CA PHE A 67 -5.54 10.74 -1.82
C PHE A 67 -6.05 10.21 -3.17
N VAL A 68 -5.65 10.91 -4.24
CA VAL A 68 -5.71 10.40 -5.62
C VAL A 68 -4.28 10.17 -6.09
N ALA A 69 -3.99 8.94 -6.50
CA ALA A 69 -2.68 8.54 -6.99
C ALA A 69 -2.70 8.35 -8.50
N THR A 70 -1.69 8.85 -9.19
CA THR A 70 -1.48 8.61 -10.63
C THR A 70 -0.08 8.06 -10.81
N GLY A 71 0.06 6.98 -11.57
CA GLY A 71 1.33 6.32 -11.72
C GLY A 71 1.53 5.69 -13.08
N THR A 72 2.77 5.27 -13.29
CA THR A 72 3.21 4.56 -14.47
C THR A 72 3.99 3.34 -14.06
N ASN A 73 3.76 2.22 -14.75
CA ASN A 73 4.56 1.01 -14.64
C ASN A 73 5.14 0.65 -16.00
N LEU A 74 6.44 0.39 -16.04
CA LEU A 74 7.13 -0.16 -17.19
C LEU A 74 7.37 -1.66 -16.94
N TRP A 75 6.88 -2.49 -17.84
CA TRP A 75 7.00 -3.95 -17.77
C TRP A 75 7.86 -4.46 -18.92
N GLY A 76 8.82 -5.33 -18.63
CA GLY A 76 9.55 -6.09 -19.65
C GLY A 76 8.70 -7.30 -20.03
N GLY A 77 8.21 -7.35 -21.27
CA GLY A 77 7.19 -8.29 -21.70
C GLY A 77 5.76 -7.74 -21.55
N ARG A 78 4.77 -8.61 -21.75
CA ARG A 78 3.35 -8.25 -21.59
C ARG A 78 2.98 -8.21 -20.11
N LEU A 79 2.08 -7.30 -19.73
CA LEU A 79 1.66 -7.07 -18.34
C LEU A 79 1.52 -8.34 -17.46
N ARG A 80 0.94 -9.43 -17.96
CA ARG A 80 0.56 -10.59 -17.11
C ARG A 80 1.73 -11.46 -16.67
N ASP A 81 2.78 -11.50 -17.47
CA ASP A 81 3.95 -12.37 -17.28
C ASP A 81 5.27 -11.58 -17.24
N GLY A 82 5.18 -10.25 -17.32
CA GLY A 82 6.31 -9.36 -17.44
C GLY A 82 6.98 -9.03 -16.12
N LEU A 83 8.29 -8.77 -16.19
CA LEU A 83 9.10 -8.25 -15.09
C LEU A 83 8.80 -6.76 -14.92
N LEU A 84 8.56 -6.28 -13.70
CA LEU A 84 8.50 -4.83 -13.46
C LEU A 84 9.91 -4.24 -13.64
N LEU A 85 10.09 -3.39 -14.64
CA LEU A 85 11.35 -2.68 -14.90
C LEU A 85 11.42 -1.35 -14.16
N GLY A 86 10.27 -0.76 -13.83
CA GLY A 86 10.20 0.45 -13.03
C GLY A 86 8.77 0.91 -12.78
N SER A 87 8.57 1.58 -11.65
CA SER A 87 7.29 2.18 -11.29
C SER A 87 7.52 3.51 -10.57
N LEU A 88 6.73 4.51 -10.95
CA LEU A 88 6.68 5.80 -10.26
C LEU A 88 5.24 6.23 -10.08
N VAL A 89 4.91 6.67 -8.87
CA VAL A 89 3.56 7.13 -8.54
C VAL A 89 3.62 8.45 -7.80
N VAL A 90 2.70 9.34 -8.17
CA VAL A 90 2.46 10.61 -7.49
C VAL A 90 1.05 10.59 -6.92
N ALA A 91 0.93 10.71 -5.61
CA ALA A 91 -0.35 10.83 -4.91
C ALA A 91 -0.51 12.25 -4.36
N ARG A 92 -1.73 12.79 -4.48
CA ARG A 92 -2.05 14.16 -4.05
C ARG A 92 -3.33 14.20 -3.24
N LYS A 93 -3.33 15.04 -2.20
CA LYS A 93 -4.51 15.44 -1.41
C LYS A 93 -4.29 16.83 -0.85
N ALA A 94 -5.13 17.78 -1.25
CA ALA A 94 -5.01 19.19 -0.85
C ALA A 94 -3.54 19.67 -0.88
N HIS A 95 -3.01 20.19 0.23
CA HIS A 95 -1.63 20.68 0.39
C HIS A 95 -0.58 19.58 0.61
N SER A 96 -0.87 18.32 0.27
CA SER A 96 0.02 17.18 0.48
C SER A 96 0.33 16.48 -0.84
N ILE A 97 1.59 16.15 -1.05
CA ILE A 97 2.11 15.42 -2.20
C ILE A 97 2.96 14.26 -1.67
N VAL A 98 2.76 13.08 -2.25
CA VAL A 98 3.56 11.89 -1.98
C VAL A 98 4.07 11.36 -3.31
N VAL A 99 5.36 11.04 -3.38
CA VAL A 99 5.99 10.38 -4.52
C VAL A 99 6.61 9.10 -4.01
N TYR A 100 6.30 7.99 -4.68
CA TYR A 100 6.86 6.70 -4.34
C TYR A 100 7.21 5.89 -5.58
N GLU A 101 8.17 5.00 -5.39
CA GLU A 101 8.55 3.99 -6.38
C GLU A 101 8.18 2.61 -5.85
N VAL A 102 7.81 1.71 -6.76
CA VAL A 102 7.72 0.28 -6.47
C VAL A 102 8.99 -0.36 -7.02
N GLN A 103 9.76 -1.01 -6.16
CA GLN A 103 11.09 -1.52 -6.46
C GLN A 103 11.05 -2.96 -6.94
N GLU A 104 10.24 -3.79 -6.30
CA GLU A 104 10.12 -5.20 -6.61
C GLU A 104 8.65 -5.57 -6.76
N VAL A 105 8.33 -6.35 -7.79
CA VAL A 105 7.01 -6.99 -7.91
C VAL A 105 7.21 -8.43 -8.31
N THR A 106 6.66 -9.33 -7.49
CA THR A 106 6.46 -10.73 -7.85
C THR A 106 4.98 -10.92 -8.19
N ARG A 107 4.69 -11.35 -9.42
CA ARG A 107 3.34 -11.78 -9.79
C ARG A 107 3.27 -13.30 -9.67
N ARG A 108 2.34 -13.80 -8.87
CA ARG A 108 2.06 -15.23 -8.86
C ARG A 108 1.03 -15.52 -9.94
N ALA A 109 1.30 -16.56 -10.73
CA ALA A 109 0.29 -17.10 -11.62
C ALA A 109 -0.92 -17.58 -10.82
N ARG A 110 -2.10 -17.25 -11.36
CA ARG A 110 -3.49 -17.60 -10.97
C ARG A 110 -3.64 -18.56 -9.77
N PRO A 111 -4.35 -18.16 -8.69
CA PRO A 111 -4.84 -19.12 -7.70
C PRO A 111 -5.65 -20.24 -8.39
N PRO A 112 -5.50 -21.52 -7.99
CA PRO A 112 -6.29 -22.62 -8.57
C PRO A 112 -7.79 -22.30 -8.52
N GLY A 113 -8.46 -22.27 -9.69
CA GLY A 113 -9.90 -22.01 -9.80
C GLY A 113 -10.33 -20.57 -10.12
N ALA A 114 -9.43 -19.59 -10.17
CA ALA A 114 -9.80 -18.19 -10.45
C ALA A 114 -10.04 -17.90 -11.96
N ASP A 115 -10.79 -16.85 -12.34
CA ASP A 115 -10.98 -16.46 -13.76
C ASP A 115 -9.61 -16.36 -14.47
N ALA A 116 -9.52 -16.79 -15.74
CA ALA A 116 -8.31 -16.67 -16.56
C ALA A 116 -7.72 -15.25 -16.58
N ARG A 117 -8.53 -14.21 -16.35
CA ARG A 117 -8.14 -12.79 -16.27
C ARG A 117 -7.68 -12.32 -14.89
N SER A 118 -7.80 -13.17 -13.87
CA SER A 118 -7.36 -12.85 -12.51
C SER A 118 -5.83 -12.89 -12.36
N TRP A 119 -5.30 -12.04 -11.49
CA TRP A 119 -3.89 -12.03 -11.11
C TRP A 119 -3.73 -11.46 -9.69
N GLU A 120 -2.67 -11.90 -9.01
CA GLU A 120 -2.20 -11.32 -7.74
C GLU A 120 -0.70 -11.02 -7.86
N GLY A 121 -0.30 -9.85 -7.42
CA GLY A 121 1.09 -9.45 -7.32
C GLY A 121 1.42 -8.94 -5.93
N GLN A 122 2.61 -9.24 -5.45
CA GLN A 122 3.17 -8.70 -4.22
C GLN A 122 4.35 -7.81 -4.60
N GLY A 123 4.52 -6.69 -3.90
CA GLY A 123 5.64 -5.81 -4.18
C GLY A 123 6.02 -4.91 -3.02
N THR A 124 7.25 -4.45 -3.04
CA THR A 124 7.81 -3.52 -2.06
C THR A 124 8.13 -2.18 -2.75
N GLY A 125 8.13 -1.12 -1.96
CA GLY A 125 8.47 0.20 -2.48
C GLY A 125 8.89 1.17 -1.39
N VAL A 126 9.24 2.37 -1.80
CA VAL A 126 9.74 3.43 -0.93
C VAL A 126 9.06 4.76 -1.26
N TYR A 127 8.68 5.49 -0.22
CA TYR A 127 8.21 6.87 -0.33
C TYR A 127 9.41 7.82 -0.50
N LYS A 128 9.72 8.21 -1.73
CA LYS A 128 10.82 9.12 -2.08
C LYS A 128 10.60 10.55 -1.59
N LEU A 129 9.35 11.00 -1.56
CA LEU A 129 8.96 12.31 -1.09
C LEU A 129 7.59 12.20 -0.43
N ALA A 130 7.40 12.85 0.71
CA ALA A 130 6.09 13.05 1.28
C ALA A 130 6.01 14.41 1.98
N THR A 131 4.89 15.12 1.80
CA THR A 131 4.69 16.46 2.35
C THR A 131 3.33 16.58 3.03
N GLY A 132 3.13 17.67 3.77
CA GLY A 132 1.86 17.98 4.43
C GLY A 132 1.49 16.91 5.46
N VAL A 133 0.24 16.44 5.42
CA VAL A 133 -0.26 15.46 6.40
C VAL A 133 0.39 14.08 6.26
N ALA A 134 1.04 13.82 5.11
CA ALA A 134 1.73 12.57 4.83
C ALA A 134 3.26 12.66 5.05
N ALA A 135 3.80 13.77 5.56
CA ALA A 135 5.25 13.99 5.65
C ALA A 135 6.00 12.91 6.44
N HIS A 136 5.34 12.27 7.41
CA HIS A 136 5.88 11.16 8.20
C HIS A 136 6.21 9.91 7.38
N LEU A 137 5.70 9.79 6.14
CA LEU A 137 5.99 8.68 5.24
C LEU A 137 7.32 8.83 4.52
N ALA A 138 7.93 10.03 4.48
CA ALA A 138 9.13 10.27 3.69
C ALA A 138 10.28 9.33 4.12
N GLY A 139 10.82 8.59 3.16
CA GLY A 139 11.90 7.62 3.38
C GLY A 139 11.44 6.23 3.83
N LYS A 140 10.18 6.06 4.27
CA LYS A 140 9.67 4.76 4.73
C LYS A 140 9.47 3.78 3.56
N SER A 141 9.72 2.52 3.86
CA SER A 141 9.38 1.40 3.00
C SER A 141 7.93 0.98 3.19
N PHE A 142 7.39 0.27 2.20
CA PHE A 142 6.07 -0.35 2.30
C PHE A 142 6.04 -1.69 1.58
N HIS A 143 5.15 -2.55 2.04
CA HIS A 143 4.74 -3.76 1.34
C HIS A 143 3.36 -3.57 0.72
N SER A 144 3.12 -4.20 -0.43
CA SER A 144 1.86 -4.08 -1.15
C SER A 144 1.41 -5.40 -1.78
N ILE A 145 0.09 -5.60 -1.81
CA ILE A 145 -0.56 -6.70 -2.55
C ILE A 145 -1.56 -6.11 -3.53
N ALA A 146 -1.32 -6.36 -4.82
CA ALA A 146 -2.17 -5.92 -5.92
C ALA A 146 -2.99 -7.09 -6.49
N ARG A 147 -4.27 -6.85 -6.78
CA ARG A 147 -5.20 -7.87 -7.29
C ARG A 147 -6.05 -7.33 -8.44
N SER A 148 -6.30 -8.14 -9.44
CA SER A 148 -7.28 -7.80 -10.50
C SER A 148 -8.68 -7.59 -9.92
N ALA A 149 -9.38 -6.54 -10.37
CA ALA A 149 -10.76 -6.21 -9.97
C ALA A 149 -11.73 -6.13 -11.16
N GLY A 150 -11.30 -6.55 -12.35
CA GLY A 150 -12.09 -6.51 -13.59
C GLY A 150 -11.26 -5.99 -14.78
N PRO A 151 -11.87 -5.82 -15.97
CA PRO A 151 -11.19 -5.28 -17.14
C PRO A 151 -10.57 -3.90 -16.87
N GLY A 152 -9.23 -3.83 -16.92
CA GLY A 152 -8.48 -2.59 -16.66
C GLY A 152 -8.51 -2.10 -15.21
N ALA A 153 -9.17 -2.82 -14.29
CA ALA A 153 -9.34 -2.43 -12.90
C ALA A 153 -8.53 -3.35 -11.97
N PHE A 154 -7.98 -2.79 -10.91
CA PHE A 154 -7.24 -3.53 -9.89
C PHE A 154 -7.28 -2.82 -8.54
N THR A 155 -7.05 -3.55 -7.47
CA THR A 155 -6.87 -3.01 -6.13
C THR A 155 -5.43 -3.19 -5.68
N ILE A 156 -4.97 -2.32 -4.79
CA ILE A 156 -3.70 -2.48 -4.07
C ILE A 156 -3.98 -2.28 -2.58
N GLU A 157 -3.47 -3.15 -1.74
CA GLU A 157 -3.41 -2.93 -0.29
C GLU A 157 -1.96 -2.71 0.09
N THR A 158 -1.69 -1.61 0.79
CA THR A 158 -0.35 -1.20 1.18
C THR A 158 -0.27 -1.05 2.69
N VAL A 159 0.79 -1.62 3.27
CA VAL A 159 1.15 -1.49 4.69
C VAL A 159 2.53 -0.86 4.75
N VAL A 160 2.66 0.19 5.55
CA VAL A 160 3.94 0.86 5.80
C VAL A 160 4.75 -0.03 6.74
N GLU A 161 6.04 -0.17 6.47
CA GLU A 161 6.93 -0.92 7.36
C GLU A 161 7.35 0.00 8.53
N ASP A 162 7.20 -0.51 9.74
CA ASP A 162 7.73 0.12 10.94
C ASP A 162 9.22 -0.24 11.06
N ASP A 163 10.06 0.79 11.24
CA ASP A 163 11.49 0.63 11.50
C ASP A 163 11.76 0.09 12.92
#